data_AF-A0A965CDT6-F1
#
_entry.id   AF-A0A965CDT6-F1
#
_cell.length_a   1.000
_cell.length_b   1.000
_cell.length_c   1.000
_cell.angle_alpha   90.00
_cell.angle_beta   90.00
_cell.angle_gamma   90.00
#
_symmetry.space_group_name_H-M   'P 1'
#
loop_
_entity.id
_entity.type
_entity.pdbx_description
1 polymer ?
#
loop_
_entity_poly.entity_id
_entity_poly.type
_entity_poly.pdbx_seq_one_letter_code
_entity_poly.pdbx_strand_id
1 'polypeptide(L)'
;MTPIDYPTLLATLSIDLVLLYLVAYVFFYRRHGRRDVFVAISLVNITLYVLGGALGTFTISLGLGFALFSVISIFRLRSETLGWNEIVYLLVALAMGLTLGLPAYDIPVQTIYASILALAVYVVDHPKILKPKTVQKFSLSTDYVEIDSAMLKSRVEEQLGHAVSSIRVRSVTTSPATMKIDVEA
;
A
#
# COMPACT_ATOMS: atom_id res chain seq x y z
N MET A 1 -19.94 3.69 27.48
CA MET A 1 -18.84 4.40 26.82
C MET A 1 -17.70 4.49 27.80
N THR A 2 -16.57 3.85 27.52
CA THR A 2 -15.38 3.94 28.36
C THR A 2 -14.74 5.30 28.12
N PRO A 3 -14.51 6.13 29.15
CA PRO A 3 -13.77 7.38 28.98
C PRO A 3 -12.35 7.02 28.54
N ILE A 4 -11.90 7.57 27.40
CA ILE A 4 -10.52 7.40 26.95
C ILE A 4 -9.62 8.33 27.74
N ASP A 5 -8.58 7.77 28.33
CA ASP A 5 -7.45 8.53 28.83
C ASP A 5 -6.63 9.07 27.66
N TYR A 6 -6.90 10.33 27.29
CA TYR A 6 -6.11 11.09 26.31
C TYR A 6 -4.58 10.97 26.48
N PRO A 7 -4.00 11.03 27.71
CA PRO A 7 -2.55 10.87 27.86
C PRO A 7 -2.06 9.48 27.46
N THR A 8 -2.81 8.43 27.79
CA THR A 8 -2.47 7.06 27.43
C THR A 8 -2.55 6.88 25.91
N LEU A 9 -3.61 7.40 25.28
CA LEU A 9 -3.78 7.38 23.82
C LEU A 9 -2.61 8.08 23.11
N LEU A 10 -2.20 9.26 23.60
CA LEU A 10 -1.07 9.99 23.02
C LEU A 10 0.24 9.25 23.21
N ALA A 11 0.45 8.62 24.38
CA ALA A 11 1.65 7.82 24.65
C ALA A 11 1.73 6.59 23.73
N THR A 12 0.64 5.81 23.62
CA THR A 12 0.61 4.61 22.77
C THR A 12 0.74 4.96 21.30
N LEU A 13 0.07 6.03 20.84
CA LEU A 13 0.20 6.51 19.47
C LEU A 13 1.62 6.98 19.17
N SER A 14 2.26 7.70 20.09
CA SER A 14 3.65 8.16 19.91
C SER A 14 4.63 6.99 19.82
N ILE A 15 4.45 5.98 20.67
CA ILE A 15 5.27 4.76 20.64
C ILE A 15 5.08 4.02 19.31
N ASP A 16 3.83 3.83 18.88
CA ASP A 16 3.51 3.18 17.59
C ASP A 16 4.13 3.94 16.42
N LEU A 17 4.01 5.26 16.36
CA LEU A 17 4.61 6.08 15.31
C LEU A 17 6.14 6.05 15.29
N VAL A 18 6.80 6.00 16.46
CA VAL A 18 8.26 5.86 16.55
C VAL A 18 8.72 4.49 16.05
N LEU A 19 8.03 3.42 16.45
CA LEU A 19 8.33 2.07 15.98
C LEU A 19 8.05 1.93 14.48
N LEU A 20 6.95 2.49 14.00
CA LEU A 20 6.63 2.55 12.59
C LEU A 20 7.71 3.28 11.80
N TYR A 21 8.20 4.42 12.30
CA TYR A 21 9.30 5.14 11.67
C TYR A 21 10.55 4.27 11.55
N LEU A 22 10.93 3.54 12.60
CA LEU A 22 12.06 2.62 12.56
C LEU A 22 11.87 1.51 11.52
N VAL A 23 10.69 0.87 11.49
CA VAL A 23 10.43 -0.25 10.59
C VAL A 23 10.27 0.21 9.15
N ALA A 24 9.35 1.13 8.90
CA ALA A 24 8.99 1.58 7.56
C ALA A 24 10.11 2.42 6.94
N TYR A 25 10.66 3.39 7.67
CA TYR A 25 11.65 4.30 7.11
C TYR A 25 13.09 3.76 7.23
N VAL A 26 13.53 3.47 8.47
CA VAL A 26 14.95 3.13 8.73
C VAL A 26 15.30 1.75 8.17
N PHE A 27 14.48 0.74 8.41
CA PHE A 27 14.79 -0.63 7.95
C PHE A 27 14.33 -0.90 6.52
N PHE A 28 13.11 -0.49 6.15
CA PHE A 28 12.56 -0.84 4.84
C PHE A 28 12.92 0.18 3.75
N TYR A 29 12.50 1.44 3.91
CA TYR A 29 12.64 2.46 2.86
C TYR A 29 14.10 2.72 2.50
N ARG A 30 14.99 2.84 3.50
CA ARG A 30 16.43 3.01 3.27
C ARG A 30 17.08 1.84 2.53
N ARG A 31 16.60 0.61 2.73
CA ARG A 31 17.19 -0.61 2.15
C ARG A 31 16.63 -0.96 0.77
N HIS A 32 15.32 -0.79 0.58
CA HIS A 32 14.62 -1.26 -0.62
C HIS A 32 14.17 -0.13 -1.55
N GLY A 33 14.03 1.11 -1.07
CA GLY A 33 13.66 2.28 -1.87
C GLY A 33 12.27 2.25 -2.51
N ARG A 34 11.43 1.25 -2.19
CA ARG A 34 10.09 1.06 -2.77
C ARG A 34 9.04 1.86 -2.01
N ARG A 35 8.51 2.90 -2.64
CA ARG A 35 7.57 3.85 -2.03
C ARG A 35 6.19 3.28 -1.79
N ASP A 36 5.66 2.55 -2.78
CA ASP A 36 4.34 1.93 -2.69
C ASP A 36 4.23 1.02 -1.46
N VAL A 37 5.32 0.31 -1.14
CA VAL A 37 5.36 -0.59 0.02
C VAL A 37 5.58 0.18 1.32
N PHE A 38 6.35 1.27 1.32
CA PHE A 38 6.49 2.16 2.48
C PHE A 38 5.16 2.80 2.88
N VAL A 39 4.42 3.33 1.89
CA VAL A 39 3.09 3.89 2.06
C VAL A 39 2.15 2.83 2.62
N ALA A 40 2.19 1.63 2.04
CA ALA A 40 1.36 0.52 2.50
C ALA A 40 1.65 0.11 3.94
N ILE A 41 2.91 -0.08 4.33
CA ILE A 41 3.29 -0.45 5.71
C ILE A 41 2.78 0.62 6.69
N SER A 42 2.97 1.90 6.36
CA SER A 42 2.63 3.01 7.24
C SER A 42 1.13 3.13 7.45
N LEU A 43 0.36 3.16 6.36
CA LEU A 43 -1.09 3.30 6.45
C LEU A 43 -1.76 2.05 7.03
N VAL A 44 -1.25 0.84 6.74
CA VAL A 44 -1.77 -0.39 7.35
C VAL A 44 -1.57 -0.36 8.86
N ASN A 45 -0.37 0.00 9.34
CA ASN A 45 -0.08 0.05 10.78
C ASN A 45 -0.97 1.08 11.50
N ILE A 46 -1.06 2.32 11.00
CA ILE A 46 -1.93 3.35 11.59
C ILE A 46 -3.40 2.90 11.57
N THR A 47 -3.83 2.26 10.48
CA THR A 47 -5.21 1.75 10.37
C THR A 47 -5.49 0.67 11.40
N LEU A 48 -4.56 -0.26 11.60
CA LEU A 48 -4.68 -1.33 12.59
C LEU A 48 -4.64 -0.80 14.02
N TYR A 49 -3.86 0.26 14.30
CA TYR A 49 -3.88 0.93 15.60
C TYR A 49 -5.29 1.46 15.93
N VAL A 50 -5.90 2.19 14.99
CA VAL A 50 -7.26 2.76 15.16
C VAL A 50 -8.31 1.65 15.30
N LEU A 51 -8.26 0.64 14.43
CA LEU A 51 -9.15 -0.51 14.50
C LEU A 51 -9.01 -1.29 15.81
N GLY A 52 -7.78 -1.49 16.28
CA GLY A 52 -7.50 -2.19 17.53
C GLY A 52 -8.15 -1.51 18.72
N GLY A 53 -8.12 -0.18 18.78
CA GLY A 53 -8.86 0.59 19.78
C GLY A 53 -10.37 0.35 19.67
N ALA A 54 -10.94 0.63 18.49
CA ALA A 54 -12.38 0.54 18.26
C ALA A 54 -12.94 -0.86 18.58
N LEU A 55 -12.21 -1.91 18.19
CA LEU A 55 -12.59 -3.30 18.38
C LEU A 55 -12.29 -3.81 19.79
N GLY A 56 -11.20 -3.38 20.43
CA GLY A 56 -10.85 -3.82 21.79
C GLY A 56 -11.87 -3.38 22.85
N THR A 57 -12.69 -2.38 22.53
CA THR A 57 -13.75 -1.85 23.41
C THR A 57 -15.08 -2.61 23.25
N PHE A 58 -15.21 -3.44 22.20
CA PHE A 58 -16.45 -4.15 21.88
C PHE A 58 -16.22 -5.65 21.78
N THR A 59 -17.16 -6.43 22.31
CA THR A 59 -17.25 -7.85 21.95
C THR A 59 -17.65 -7.92 20.49
N ILE A 60 -16.68 -8.18 19.61
CA ILE A 60 -16.92 -8.32 18.18
C ILE A 60 -17.99 -9.39 17.99
N SER A 61 -19.15 -8.99 17.46
CA SER A 61 -20.18 -9.97 17.13
C SER A 61 -19.66 -10.88 16.03
N LEU A 62 -20.01 -12.16 16.09
CA LEU A 62 -19.64 -13.14 15.07
C LEU A 62 -19.97 -12.63 13.64
N GLY A 63 -21.11 -11.91 13.50
CA GLY A 63 -21.56 -11.29 12.26
C GLY A 63 -20.63 -10.19 11.72
N LEU A 64 -20.01 -9.38 12.58
CA LEU A 64 -19.02 -8.39 12.15
C LEU A 64 -17.75 -9.07 11.63
N GLY A 65 -17.29 -10.12 12.30
CA GLY A 65 -16.17 -10.95 11.84
C GLY A 65 -16.44 -11.57 10.47
N PHE A 66 -17.65 -12.11 10.27
CA PHE A 66 -18.09 -12.63 8.97
C PHE A 66 -18.17 -11.54 7.88
N ALA A 67 -18.63 -10.34 8.21
CA ALA A 67 -18.69 -9.23 7.26
C ALA A 67 -17.28 -8.80 6.80
N LEU A 68 -16.36 -8.60 7.74
CA LEU A 68 -14.96 -8.26 7.44
C LEU A 68 -14.28 -9.38 6.64
N PHE A 69 -14.50 -10.64 7.02
CA PHE A 69 -13.96 -11.78 6.29
C PHE A 69 -14.51 -11.88 4.86
N SER A 70 -15.80 -11.64 4.67
CA SER A 70 -16.44 -11.68 3.35
C SER A 70 -15.87 -10.60 2.42
N VAL A 71 -15.70 -9.38 2.94
CA VAL A 71 -15.10 -8.26 2.21
C VAL A 71 -13.65 -8.57 1.83
N ILE A 72 -12.83 -9.07 2.77
CA ILE A 72 -11.43 -9.45 2.50
C ILE A 72 -11.36 -10.63 1.51
N SER A 73 -12.28 -11.59 1.58
CA SER A 73 -12.35 -12.73 0.67
C SER A 73 -12.65 -12.29 -0.77
N ILE A 74 -13.63 -11.39 -0.97
CA ILE A 74 -13.93 -10.80 -2.28
C ILE A 74 -12.71 -10.03 -2.82
N PHE A 75 -12.01 -9.27 -1.97
CA PHE A 75 -10.80 -8.56 -2.37
C PHE A 75 -9.68 -9.50 -2.84
N ARG A 76 -9.57 -10.71 -2.28
CA ARG A 76 -8.59 -11.71 -2.71
C ARG A 76 -8.96 -12.41 -4.03
N LEU A 77 -10.24 -12.51 -4.36
CA LEU A 77 -10.73 -13.24 -5.55
C LEU A 77 -10.59 -12.45 -6.86
N ARG A 78 -10.27 -11.15 -6.80
CA ARG A 78 -10.08 -10.35 -8.01
C ARG A 78 -8.77 -10.76 -8.70
N SER A 79 -8.86 -11.21 -9.95
CA SER A 79 -7.74 -11.69 -10.77
C SER A 79 -6.80 -10.59 -11.28
N GLU A 80 -7.17 -9.32 -11.10
CA GLU A 80 -6.27 -8.19 -11.28
C GLU A 80 -5.39 -8.02 -10.03
N THR A 81 -4.08 -7.97 -10.23
CA THR A 81 -3.13 -7.67 -9.16
C THR A 81 -3.31 -6.21 -8.74
N LEU A 82 -4.18 -5.97 -7.75
CA LEU A 82 -4.32 -4.64 -7.14
C LEU A 82 -2.95 -4.17 -6.64
N GLY A 83 -2.65 -2.90 -6.89
CA GLY A 83 -1.46 -2.27 -6.35
C GLY A 83 -1.52 -2.21 -4.82
N TRP A 84 -0.36 -2.19 -4.17
CA TRP A 84 -0.27 -2.02 -2.71
C TRP A 84 -1.04 -0.79 -2.23
N ASN A 85 -0.98 0.31 -2.97
CA ASN A 85 -1.70 1.54 -2.64
C ASN A 85 -3.22 1.32 -2.64
N GLU A 86 -3.78 0.63 -3.63
CA GLU A 86 -5.23 0.42 -3.77
C GLU A 86 -5.80 -0.37 -2.58
N ILE A 87 -5.13 -1.45 -2.17
CA ILE A 87 -5.54 -2.27 -1.02
C ILE A 87 -5.56 -1.42 0.26
N VAL A 88 -4.62 -0.51 0.38
CA VAL A 88 -4.45 0.31 1.58
C VAL A 88 -5.54 1.38 1.69
N TYR A 89 -5.94 2.04 0.61
CA TYR A 89 -7.09 2.96 0.65
C TYR A 89 -8.37 2.24 1.00
N LEU A 90 -8.57 1.03 0.49
CA LEU A 90 -9.72 0.20 0.82
C LEU A 90 -9.73 -0.15 2.31
N LEU A 91 -8.58 -0.49 2.88
CA LEU A 91 -8.44 -0.77 4.30
C LEU A 91 -8.74 0.47 5.16
N VAL A 92 -8.20 1.63 4.79
CA VAL A 92 -8.46 2.90 5.50
C VAL A 92 -9.95 3.26 5.45
N ALA A 93 -10.58 3.15 4.28
CA ALA A 93 -12.00 3.44 4.11
C ALA A 93 -12.87 2.51 4.97
N LEU A 94 -12.54 1.21 5.01
CA LEU A 94 -13.20 0.24 5.87
C LEU A 94 -13.04 0.60 7.35
N ALA A 95 -11.83 0.94 7.78
CA ALA A 95 -11.58 1.32 9.16
C ALA A 95 -12.30 2.60 9.58
N MET A 96 -12.37 3.59 8.69
CA MET A 96 -13.13 4.82 8.93
C MET A 96 -14.62 4.53 9.08
N GLY A 97 -15.18 3.70 8.17
CA GLY A 97 -16.57 3.26 8.25
C GLY A 97 -16.86 2.46 9.53
N LEU A 98 -15.92 1.61 9.96
CA LEU A 98 -16.08 0.83 11.19
C LEU A 98 -15.98 1.69 12.45
N THR A 99 -15.05 2.64 12.47
CA THR A 99 -14.84 3.56 13.61
C THR A 99 -16.04 4.47 13.83
N LEU A 100 -16.67 4.95 12.76
CA LEU A 100 -17.85 5.81 12.82
C LEU A 100 -19.17 5.02 12.93
N GLY A 101 -19.20 3.80 12.39
CA GLY A 101 -20.40 2.95 12.38
C GLY A 101 -20.60 2.15 13.66
N LEU A 102 -19.54 1.88 14.41
CA LEU A 102 -19.64 1.23 15.71
C LEU A 102 -19.80 2.27 16.82
N PRO A 103 -20.74 2.09 17.77
CA PRO A 103 -20.84 2.92 18.96
C PRO A 103 -19.74 2.57 19.99
N ALA A 104 -18.50 2.40 19.52
CA ALA A 104 -17.30 2.09 20.30
C ALA A 104 -17.00 3.17 21.34
N TYR A 105 -17.08 4.42 20.89
CA TYR A 105 -16.69 5.60 21.64
C TYR A 105 -17.72 6.73 21.48
N ASP A 106 -17.56 7.79 22.27
CA ASP A 106 -18.30 9.04 22.07
C ASP A 106 -17.94 9.68 20.72
N ILE A 107 -18.88 10.44 20.16
CA ILE A 107 -18.72 11.14 18.87
C ILE A 107 -17.40 11.93 18.77
N PRO A 108 -16.93 12.66 19.81
CA PRO A 108 -15.65 13.37 19.75
C PRO A 108 -14.46 12.43 19.52
N VAL A 109 -14.45 11.28 20.19
CA VAL A 109 -13.37 10.29 20.07
C VAL A 109 -13.40 9.60 18.72
N GLN A 110 -14.58 9.21 18.23
CA GLN A 110 -14.72 8.65 16.89
C GLN A 110 -14.21 9.62 15.83
N THR A 111 -14.51 10.91 16.01
CA THR A 111 -14.06 12.00 15.13
C THR A 111 -12.53 12.16 15.17
N ILE A 112 -11.90 12.06 16.35
CA ILE A 112 -10.44 12.09 16.48
C ILE A 112 -9.81 10.94 15.71
N TYR A 113 -10.29 9.71 15.88
CA TYR A 113 -9.75 8.55 15.18
C TYR A 113 -9.95 8.63 13.66
N ALA A 114 -11.13 9.04 13.20
CA ALA A 114 -11.39 9.27 11.78
C ALA A 114 -10.47 10.37 11.21
N SER A 115 -10.22 11.44 11.98
CA SER A 115 -9.30 12.51 11.59
C SER A 115 -7.85 12.03 11.52
N ILE A 116 -7.43 11.16 12.44
CA ILE A 116 -6.10 10.52 12.40
C ILE A 116 -5.94 9.72 11.11
N LEU A 117 -6.94 8.91 10.73
CA LEU A 117 -6.90 8.14 9.48
C LEU A 117 -6.81 9.05 8.25
N ALA A 118 -7.63 10.10 8.19
CA ALA A 118 -7.61 11.06 7.09
C ALA A 118 -6.27 11.81 7.00
N LEU A 119 -5.74 12.26 8.14
CA LEU A 119 -4.45 12.93 8.22
C LEU A 119 -3.31 11.99 7.84
N ALA A 120 -3.36 10.72 8.26
CA ALA A 120 -2.36 9.72 7.91
C ALA A 120 -2.29 9.50 6.41
N VAL A 121 -3.43 9.34 5.73
CA VAL A 121 -3.49 9.28 4.27
C VAL A 121 -2.89 10.54 3.67
N TYR A 122 -3.34 11.72 4.11
CA TYR A 122 -2.86 12.99 3.58
C TYR A 122 -1.33 13.16 3.71
N VAL A 123 -0.76 12.78 4.86
CA VAL A 123 0.68 12.92 5.15
C VAL A 123 1.49 11.84 4.43
N VAL A 124 1.10 10.58 4.52
CA VAL A 124 1.90 9.47 3.96
C VAL A 124 1.84 9.47 2.43
N ASP A 125 0.69 9.82 1.85
CA ASP A 125 0.49 9.89 0.40
C ASP A 125 0.81 11.28 -0.19
N HIS A 126 1.35 12.22 0.60
CA HIS A 126 1.59 13.56 0.09
C HIS A 126 2.64 13.54 -1.05
N PRO A 127 2.32 14.09 -2.25
CA PRO A 127 3.19 14.03 -3.42
C PRO A 127 4.55 14.74 -3.22
N LYS A 128 4.66 15.62 -2.22
CA LYS A 128 5.92 16.32 -1.89
C LYS A 128 6.85 15.53 -0.97
N ILE A 129 6.35 14.55 -0.22
CA ILE A 129 7.20 13.79 0.72
C ILE A 129 8.09 12.83 -0.08
N LEU A 130 7.57 12.28 -1.18
CA LEU A 130 8.29 11.34 -2.03
C LEU A 130 7.84 11.50 -3.50
N LYS A 131 8.54 12.36 -4.29
CA LYS A 131 8.33 12.59 -5.75
C LYS A 131 8.03 11.33 -6.57
N PRO A 132 6.80 11.03 -7.00
CA PRO A 132 6.48 9.78 -7.71
C PRO A 132 7.52 9.51 -8.79
N LYS A 133 8.24 8.37 -8.68
CA LYS A 133 9.11 7.92 -9.77
C LYS A 133 8.14 7.41 -10.81
N THR A 134 7.84 8.25 -11.79
CA THR A 134 6.95 7.90 -12.91
C THR A 134 7.58 6.74 -13.67
N VAL A 135 7.26 5.52 -13.26
CA VAL A 135 7.67 4.32 -13.99
C VAL A 135 6.61 4.10 -15.07
N GLN A 136 6.85 4.65 -16.26
CA GLN A 136 6.05 4.33 -17.44
C GLN A 136 6.38 2.90 -17.88
N LYS A 137 5.53 1.94 -17.48
CA LYS A 137 5.66 0.55 -17.92
C LYS A 137 5.15 0.43 -19.35
N PHE A 138 6.08 0.36 -20.31
CA PHE A 138 5.77 -0.03 -21.68
C PHE A 138 5.88 -1.55 -21.80
N SER A 139 4.78 -2.23 -22.14
CA SER A 139 4.80 -3.63 -22.53
C SER A 139 4.96 -3.72 -24.05
N LEU A 140 6.19 -3.92 -24.53
CA LEU A 140 6.42 -4.34 -25.91
C LEU A 140 6.35 -5.87 -25.99
N SER A 141 5.47 -6.39 -26.84
CA SER A 141 5.50 -7.78 -27.29
C SER A 141 6.38 -7.84 -28.54
N THR A 142 7.61 -8.32 -28.39
CA THR A 142 8.52 -8.53 -29.52
C THR A 142 8.62 -10.03 -29.81
N ASP A 143 8.56 -10.39 -31.09
CA ASP A 143 8.58 -11.77 -31.62
C ASP A 143 9.98 -12.41 -31.63
N TYR A 144 10.92 -11.93 -30.80
CA TYR A 144 12.30 -12.45 -30.77
C TYR A 144 12.80 -12.66 -29.33
N VAL A 145 13.55 -13.74 -29.13
CA VAL A 145 14.18 -14.11 -27.86
C VAL A 145 15.68 -13.85 -27.99
N GLU A 146 16.16 -12.80 -27.34
CA GLU A 146 17.58 -12.46 -27.31
C GLU A 146 18.08 -12.50 -25.85
N ILE A 147 19.16 -13.25 -25.61
CA ILE A 147 19.63 -13.62 -24.26
C ILE A 147 20.71 -12.63 -23.75
N ASP A 148 21.24 -11.78 -24.62
CA ASP A 148 22.32 -10.83 -24.28
C ASP A 148 21.78 -9.45 -23.87
N SER A 149 22.02 -9.09 -22.60
CA SER A 149 21.61 -7.83 -21.98
C SER A 149 22.14 -6.56 -22.67
N ALA A 150 23.29 -6.63 -23.36
CA ALA A 150 23.88 -5.47 -24.03
C ALA A 150 23.24 -5.18 -25.39
N MET A 151 22.95 -6.23 -26.17
CA MET A 151 22.24 -6.12 -27.46
C MET A 151 20.77 -5.72 -27.26
N LEU A 152 20.12 -6.25 -26.23
CA LEU A 152 18.73 -5.92 -25.91
C LEU A 152 18.55 -4.42 -25.65
N LYS A 153 19.50 -3.79 -24.94
CA LYS A 153 19.44 -2.36 -24.64
C LYS A 153 19.54 -1.52 -25.91
N SER A 154 20.55 -1.77 -26.74
CA SER A 154 20.76 -1.01 -27.97
C SER A 154 19.59 -1.13 -28.95
N ARG A 155 18.96 -2.30 -29.05
CA ARG A 155 17.84 -2.55 -29.98
C ARG A 155 16.50 -2.00 -29.47
N VAL A 156 16.27 -2.07 -28.16
CA VAL A 156 15.10 -1.45 -27.53
C VAL A 156 15.18 0.08 -27.65
N GLU A 157 16.37 0.67 -27.49
CA GLU A 157 16.61 2.10 -27.73
C GLU A 157 16.41 2.49 -29.21
N GLU A 158 16.81 1.62 -30.16
CA GLU A 158 16.61 1.83 -31.61
C GLU A 158 15.12 1.77 -32.00
N GLN A 159 14.33 0.87 -31.41
CA GLN A 159 12.88 0.77 -31.68
C GLN A 159 12.05 1.85 -30.98
N LEU A 160 12.45 2.29 -29.78
CA LEU A 160 11.73 3.32 -29.02
C LEU A 160 12.16 4.75 -29.38
N GLY A 161 13.29 4.92 -30.09
CA GLY A 161 13.82 6.24 -30.45
C GLY A 161 14.30 7.09 -29.28
N HIS A 162 14.41 6.51 -28.08
CA HIS A 162 14.80 7.18 -26.85
C HIS A 162 15.72 6.30 -26.00
N ALA A 163 16.64 6.93 -25.26
CA ALA A 163 17.56 6.25 -24.36
C ALA A 163 16.81 5.64 -23.17
N VAL A 164 17.11 4.38 -22.84
CA VAL A 164 16.41 3.60 -21.83
C VAL A 164 17.27 3.46 -20.59
N SER A 165 16.74 3.86 -19.43
CA SER A 165 17.50 3.87 -18.18
C SER A 165 17.65 2.48 -17.57
N SER A 166 16.64 1.60 -17.68
CA SER A 166 16.78 0.19 -17.30
C SER A 166 15.75 -0.75 -17.96
N ILE A 167 16.15 -2.00 -18.20
CA ILE A 167 15.34 -3.05 -18.82
C ILE A 167 15.20 -4.22 -17.84
N ARG A 168 13.96 -4.65 -17.55
CA ARG A 168 13.69 -5.86 -16.76
C ARG A 168 12.82 -6.84 -17.55
N VAL A 169 13.36 -8.02 -17.82
CA VAL A 169 12.62 -9.09 -18.50
C VAL A 169 11.63 -9.74 -17.51
N ARG A 170 10.33 -9.68 -17.80
CA ARG A 170 9.26 -10.15 -16.91
C ARG A 170 8.82 -11.58 -17.20
N SER A 171 8.78 -11.99 -18.47
CA SER A 171 8.56 -13.39 -18.84
C SER A 171 9.18 -13.70 -20.19
N VAL A 172 9.83 -14.86 -20.28
CA VAL A 172 10.27 -15.46 -21.54
C VAL A 172 9.43 -16.71 -21.72
N THR A 173 8.54 -16.72 -22.70
CA THR A 173 7.78 -17.92 -23.08
C THR A 173 8.35 -18.45 -24.38
N THR A 174 8.74 -19.72 -24.41
CA THR A 174 9.46 -20.37 -25.50
C THR A 174 8.58 -21.26 -26.40
N SER A 175 7.24 -21.11 -26.36
CA SER A 175 6.35 -21.62 -27.42
C SER A 175 4.92 -21.08 -27.29
N PRO A 176 4.46 -20.16 -28.16
CA PRO A 176 5.23 -19.39 -29.15
C PRO A 176 6.19 -18.40 -28.46
N ALA A 177 7.19 -17.90 -29.19
CA ALA A 177 8.23 -17.02 -28.68
C ALA A 177 7.66 -15.63 -28.34
N THR A 178 7.24 -15.42 -27.10
CA THR A 178 6.72 -14.13 -26.65
C THR A 178 7.45 -13.70 -25.38
N MET A 179 8.10 -12.53 -25.45
CA MET A 179 8.84 -11.94 -24.35
C MET A 179 8.08 -10.72 -23.82
N LYS A 180 7.74 -10.71 -22.54
CA LYS A 180 7.18 -9.51 -21.88
C LYS A 180 8.30 -8.81 -21.14
N ILE A 181 8.56 -7.56 -21.51
CA ILE A 181 9.61 -6.72 -20.94
C ILE A 181 8.91 -5.56 -20.22
N ASP A 182 9.31 -5.30 -18.97
CA ASP A 182 8.96 -4.06 -18.26
C ASP A 182 10.17 -3.11 -18.39
N VAL A 183 9.96 -1.99 -19.08
CA VAL A 183 10.98 -0.96 -19.29
C VAL A 183 10.72 0.22 -18.35
N GLU A 184 11.76 0.74 -17.68
CA GLU A 184 11.70 2.04 -17.01
C GLU A 184 12.41 3.07 -17.90
N ALA A 185 11.69 4.10 -18.35
CA ALA A 185 12.25 5.28 -19.01
C ALA A 185 12.71 6.29 -17.95
#